data_AF-A0A8T5XIM1-F1
#
_entry.id   AF-A0A8T5XIM1-F1
#
_cell.length_a   1.000
_cell.length_b   1.000
_cell.length_c   1.000
_cell.angle_alpha   90.00
_cell.angle_beta   90.00
_cell.angle_gamma   90.00
#
_symmetry.space_group_name_H-M   'P 1'
#
loop_
_entity.id
_entity.type
_entity.pdbx_description
1 polymer ?
#
loop_
_entity_poly.entity_id
_entity_poly.type
_entity_poly.pdbx_seq_one_letter_code
_entity_poly.pdbx_strand_id
1 'polypeptide(L)'
;MKNVINKRLLGYIKRFTIVHVITYILAGVIFMNLQDYENAFATLQDFEHFRSLSSPIVKATGFFQIIRGIFIALVLYPFYDSIIRSKNGWLKLFGVLWGLTFLVSVKSSKNLMIGSLEVTIQMIIFSWLFFIWERKAYKINN
;
A
#
# COMPACT_ATOMS: atom_id res chain seq x y z
N MET A 1 23.99 13.04 -16.30
CA MET A 1 23.31 12.96 -14.98
C MET A 1 21.78 12.86 -15.08
N LYS A 2 21.07 13.76 -15.78
CA LYS A 2 19.59 13.69 -15.92
C LYS A 2 19.03 12.34 -16.40
N ASN A 3 19.65 11.73 -17.42
CA ASN A 3 19.20 10.44 -17.98
C ASN A 3 19.32 9.25 -17.01
N VAL A 4 20.29 9.29 -16.08
CA VAL A 4 20.50 8.23 -15.08
C VAL A 4 19.49 8.36 -13.95
N ILE A 5 19.24 9.59 -13.49
CA ILE A 5 18.21 9.89 -12.48
C ILE A 5 16.83 9.43 -12.96
N ASN A 6 16.51 9.68 -14.24
CA ASN A 6 15.22 9.31 -14.82
C ASN A 6 15.03 7.77 -14.88
N LYS A 7 16.07 7.01 -15.25
CA LYS A 7 16.01 5.54 -15.27
C LYS A 7 15.85 4.94 -13.86
N ARG A 8 16.57 5.48 -12.87
CA ARG A 8 16.46 5.03 -11.47
C ARG A 8 15.07 5.31 -10.90
N LEU A 9 14.55 6.52 -11.10
CA LEU A 9 13.22 6.92 -10.67
C LEU A 9 12.13 6.05 -11.31
N LEU A 10 12.17 5.88 -12.64
CA LEU A 10 11.18 5.06 -13.35
C LEU A 10 11.21 3.60 -12.87
N GLY A 11 12.40 3.04 -12.69
CA GLY A 11 12.56 1.68 -12.16
C GLY A 11 11.98 1.53 -10.75
N TYR A 12 12.24 2.50 -9.88
CA TYR A 12 11.69 2.54 -8.53
C TYR A 12 10.16 2.64 -8.54
N ILE A 13 9.58 3.59 -9.27
CA ILE A 13 8.12 3.76 -9.39
C ILE A 13 7.46 2.46 -9.88
N LYS A 14 8.03 1.83 -10.90
CA LYS A 14 7.51 0.58 -11.46
C LYS A 14 7.48 -0.52 -10.40
N ARG A 15 8.60 -0.78 -9.73
CA ARG A 15 8.69 -1.84 -8.70
C ARG A 15 7.78 -1.55 -7.51
N PHE A 16 7.76 -0.30 -7.03
CA PHE A 16 6.88 0.13 -5.95
C PHE A 16 5.41 -0.13 -6.30
N THR A 17 4.97 0.35 -7.46
CA THR A 17 3.58 0.23 -7.90
C THR A 17 3.16 -1.23 -8.08
N ILE A 18 4.04 -2.07 -8.66
CA ILE A 18 3.76 -3.51 -8.84
C ILE A 18 3.55 -4.18 -7.48
N VAL A 19 4.46 -4.00 -6.52
CA VAL A 19 4.33 -4.63 -5.20
C VAL A 19 3.10 -4.09 -4.47
N HIS A 20 2.83 -2.78 -4.57
CA HIS A 20 1.66 -2.14 -3.96
C HIS A 20 0.36 -2.78 -4.47
N VAL A 21 0.18 -2.85 -5.78
CA VAL A 21 -1.04 -3.39 -6.38
C VAL A 21 -1.21 -4.88 -6.06
N ILE A 22 -0.14 -5.68 -6.17
CA ILE A 22 -0.21 -7.12 -5.87
C ILE A 22 -0.57 -7.35 -4.41
N THR A 23 0.12 -6.68 -3.48
CA THR A 23 -0.15 -6.85 -2.05
C THR A 23 -1.53 -6.35 -1.64
N TYR A 24 -2.01 -5.27 -2.26
CA TYR A 24 -3.37 -4.79 -2.05
C TYR A 24 -4.42 -5.79 -2.53
N ILE A 25 -4.29 -6.32 -3.76
CA ILE A 25 -5.25 -7.29 -4.30
C ILE A 25 -5.25 -8.57 -3.45
N LEU A 26 -4.07 -9.08 -3.09
CA LEU A 26 -3.95 -10.29 -2.29
C LEU A 26 -4.53 -10.10 -0.89
N ALA A 27 -4.22 -8.99 -0.21
CA ALA A 27 -4.79 -8.68 1.10
C ALA A 27 -6.31 -8.56 1.01
N GLY A 28 -6.83 -7.80 0.04
CA GLY A 28 -8.26 -7.64 -0.14
C GLY A 28 -8.98 -8.96 -0.38
N VAL A 29 -8.47 -9.82 -1.27
CA VAL A 29 -9.07 -11.15 -1.51
C VAL A 29 -9.02 -12.01 -0.24
N ILE A 30 -7.90 -12.06 0.46
CA ILE A 30 -7.75 -12.88 1.67
C ILE A 30 -8.71 -12.39 2.77
N PHE A 31 -8.74 -11.08 3.05
CA PHE A 31 -9.50 -10.53 4.17
C PHE A 31 -11.00 -10.42 3.87
N MET A 32 -11.41 -10.25 2.61
CA MET A 32 -12.82 -10.41 2.21
C MET A 32 -13.37 -11.78 2.62
N ASN A 33 -12.56 -12.85 2.49
CA ASN A 33 -12.95 -14.20 2.88
C ASN A 33 -12.82 -14.44 4.39
N LEU A 34 -11.78 -13.89 5.04
CA LEU A 34 -11.52 -14.13 6.47
C LEU A 34 -12.44 -13.35 7.42
N GLN A 35 -12.87 -12.16 7.03
CA GLN A 35 -13.62 -11.25 7.91
C GLN A 35 -15.11 -11.14 7.56
N ASP A 36 -15.59 -11.98 6.63
CA ASP A 36 -16.98 -12.03 6.21
C ASP A 36 -17.55 -10.64 5.89
N TYR A 37 -16.83 -9.94 5.00
CA TYR A 37 -17.16 -8.57 4.63
C TYR A 37 -18.58 -8.48 4.05
N GLU A 38 -19.09 -9.53 3.41
CA GLU A 38 -20.44 -9.57 2.86
C GLU A 38 -21.49 -9.37 3.97
N ASN A 39 -21.40 -10.12 5.07
CA ASN A 39 -22.27 -9.92 6.21
C ASN A 39 -22.01 -8.59 6.91
N ALA A 40 -20.76 -8.13 7.00
CA ALA A 40 -20.41 -6.84 7.58
C ALA A 40 -21.05 -5.66 6.80
N PHE A 41 -20.94 -5.65 5.47
CA PHE A 41 -21.54 -4.63 4.59
C PHE A 41 -23.07 -4.65 4.62
N ALA A 42 -23.69 -5.81 4.84
CA ALA A 42 -25.14 -5.94 4.91
C ALA A 42 -25.75 -5.52 6.26
N THR A 43 -24.97 -5.60 7.35
CA THR A 43 -25.51 -5.48 8.73
C THR A 43 -25.03 -4.25 9.49
N LEU A 44 -23.87 -3.68 9.15
CA LEU A 44 -23.34 -2.54 9.88
C LEU A 44 -23.82 -1.23 9.26
N GLN A 45 -24.42 -0.39 10.10
CA GLN A 45 -24.95 0.93 9.74
C GLN A 45 -23.87 1.87 9.15
N ASP A 46 -22.61 1.67 9.55
CA ASP A 46 -21.45 2.39 9.00
C ASP A 46 -21.29 2.18 7.48
N PHE A 47 -21.86 1.11 6.93
CA PHE A 47 -21.79 0.77 5.51
C PHE A 47 -23.03 1.17 4.69
N GLU A 48 -24.07 1.77 5.29
CA GLU A 48 -25.28 2.22 4.56
C GLU A 48 -24.97 3.19 3.41
N HIS A 49 -23.88 3.96 3.53
CA HIS A 49 -23.46 4.91 2.52
C HIS A 49 -22.42 4.37 1.53
N PHE A 50 -22.03 3.10 1.66
CA PHE A 50 -21.07 2.49 0.74
C PHE A 50 -21.75 2.13 -0.58
N ARG A 51 -21.02 2.35 -1.67
CA ARG A 51 -21.52 1.97 -3.00
C ARG A 51 -21.54 0.46 -3.14
N SER A 52 -22.57 -0.06 -3.82
CA SER A 52 -22.65 -1.47 -4.19
C SER A 52 -21.35 -1.95 -4.86
N LEU A 53 -20.93 -3.17 -4.53
CA LEU A 53 -19.78 -3.85 -5.13
C LEU A 53 -19.90 -3.98 -6.66
N SER A 54 -21.12 -3.97 -7.19
CA SER A 54 -21.40 -4.03 -8.63
C SER A 54 -21.14 -2.71 -9.38
N SER A 55 -20.97 -1.60 -8.66
CA SER A 55 -20.81 -0.26 -9.23
C SER A 55 -19.55 -0.16 -10.10
N PRO A 56 -19.61 0.53 -11.26
CA PRO A 56 -18.44 0.75 -12.12
C PRO A 56 -17.26 1.38 -11.39
N ILE A 57 -17.51 2.27 -10.42
CA ILE A 57 -16.44 2.94 -9.67
C ILE A 57 -15.75 2.01 -8.68
N VAL A 58 -16.49 1.05 -8.12
CA VAL A 58 -15.95 0.03 -7.22
C VAL A 58 -15.14 -0.98 -8.03
N LYS A 59 -15.58 -1.32 -9.25
CA LYS A 59 -14.78 -2.12 -10.20
C LYS A 59 -13.50 -1.41 -10.65
N ALA A 60 -13.53 -0.08 -10.74
CA ALA A 60 -12.36 0.74 -11.07
C ALA A 60 -11.35 0.89 -9.90
N THR A 61 -11.61 0.32 -8.72
CA THR A 61 -10.70 0.38 -7.57
C THR A 61 -9.30 -0.07 -7.91
N GLY A 62 -9.13 -1.16 -8.69
CA GLY A 62 -7.83 -1.64 -9.14
C GLY A 62 -7.02 -0.58 -9.91
N PHE A 63 -7.68 0.21 -10.75
CA PHE A 63 -7.04 1.32 -11.48
C PHE A 63 -6.59 2.44 -10.53
N PHE A 64 -7.42 2.81 -9.56
CA PHE A 64 -7.06 3.81 -8.55
C PHE A 64 -5.88 3.35 -7.68
N GLN A 65 -5.69 2.04 -7.47
CA GLN A 65 -4.51 1.54 -6.76
C GLN A 65 -3.21 1.74 -7.52
N ILE A 66 -3.23 1.68 -8.85
CA ILE A 66 -2.06 1.97 -9.68
C ILE A 66 -1.66 3.44 -9.49
N ILE A 67 -2.63 4.35 -9.62
CA ILE A 67 -2.40 5.79 -9.42
C ILE A 67 -1.87 6.06 -8.01
N ARG A 68 -2.48 5.44 -7.00
CA ARG A 68 -2.06 5.59 -5.59
C ARG A 68 -0.65 5.08 -5.37
N GLY A 69 -0.29 3.92 -5.93
CA GLY A 69 1.07 3.36 -5.86
C GLY A 69 2.11 4.30 -6.46
N ILE A 70 1.83 4.89 -7.63
CA ILE A 70 2.69 5.88 -8.27
C ILE A 70 2.84 7.12 -7.39
N PHE A 71 1.74 7.65 -6.87
CA PHE A 71 1.75 8.85 -6.03
C PHE A 71 2.58 8.65 -4.77
N ILE A 72 2.37 7.55 -4.04
CA ILE A 72 3.13 7.24 -2.83
C ILE A 72 4.62 7.05 -3.16
N ALA A 73 4.94 6.37 -4.27
CA ALA A 73 6.32 6.24 -4.71
C ALA A 73 6.97 7.62 -4.91
N LEU A 74 6.31 8.53 -5.62
CA LEU A 74 6.84 9.89 -5.83
C LEU A 74 7.06 10.64 -4.52
N VAL A 75 6.12 10.55 -3.57
CA VAL A 75 6.23 11.18 -2.24
C VAL A 75 7.39 10.59 -1.43
N LEU A 76 7.65 9.29 -1.54
CA LEU A 76 8.72 8.61 -0.80
C LEU A 76 10.09 8.67 -1.47
N TYR A 77 10.15 9.02 -2.76
CA TYR A 77 11.41 9.08 -3.51
C TYR A 77 12.48 9.99 -2.88
N PRO A 78 12.17 11.18 -2.32
CA PRO A 78 13.15 12.00 -1.61
C PRO A 78 13.85 11.28 -0.45
N PHE A 79 13.20 10.27 0.15
CA PHE A 79 13.72 9.48 1.25
C PHE A 79 14.37 8.16 0.80
N TYR A 80 14.51 7.94 -0.52
CA TYR A 80 14.97 6.67 -1.08
C TYR A 80 16.25 6.16 -0.42
N ASP A 81 17.31 6.97 -0.39
CA ASP A 81 18.61 6.51 0.11
C ASP A 81 18.57 6.26 1.63
N SER A 82 17.80 7.03 2.39
CA SER A 82 17.60 6.82 3.83
C SER A 82 16.89 5.50 4.16
N ILE A 83 15.97 5.09 3.29
CA ILE A 83 15.23 3.83 3.40
C ILE A 83 16.10 2.67 2.92
N ILE A 84 16.56 2.69 1.67
CA ILE A 84 17.18 1.52 1.01
C ILE A 84 18.59 1.21 1.56
N ARG A 85 19.37 2.21 1.99
CA ARG A 85 20.71 1.96 2.57
C ARG A 85 20.65 1.43 4.00
N SER A 86 19.55 1.64 4.72
CA SER A 86 19.42 1.21 6.11
C SER A 86 19.30 -0.31 6.21
N LYS A 87 19.94 -0.91 7.23
CA LYS A 87 19.81 -2.35 7.53
C LYS A 87 18.35 -2.77 7.68
N ASN A 88 17.56 -1.93 8.37
CA ASN A 88 16.14 -2.16 8.67
C ASN A 88 15.24 -1.19 7.90
N GLY A 89 15.61 -0.84 6.66
CA GLY A 89 14.85 0.11 5.84
C GLY A 89 13.38 -0.23 5.65
N TRP A 90 13.04 -1.51 5.60
CA TRP A 90 11.65 -1.97 5.53
C TRP A 90 10.82 -1.55 6.76
N LEU A 91 11.41 -1.49 7.97
CA LEU A 91 10.72 -1.00 9.17
C LEU A 91 10.47 0.50 9.10
N LYS A 92 11.41 1.27 8.53
CA LYS A 92 11.20 2.71 8.30
C LYS A 92 10.06 2.93 7.32
N LEU A 93 10.05 2.18 6.22
CA LEU A 93 8.99 2.24 5.21
C LEU A 93 7.64 1.87 5.82
N PHE A 94 7.58 0.76 6.56
CA PHE A 94 6.39 0.34 7.29
C PHE A 94 5.92 1.44 8.26
N GLY A 95 6.81 1.95 9.11
CA GLY A 95 6.48 2.96 10.10
C GLY A 95 5.93 4.25 9.49
N VAL A 96 6.47 4.70 8.36
CA VAL A 96 5.94 5.88 7.64
C VAL A 96 4.55 5.59 7.08
N LEU A 97 4.37 4.49 6.35
CA LEU A 97 3.09 4.16 5.72
C LEU A 97 1.99 3.89 6.75
N TRP A 98 2.31 3.08 7.75
CA TRP A 98 1.41 2.70 8.82
C TRP A 98 1.11 3.89 9.72
N GLY A 99 2.12 4.67 10.12
CA GLY A 99 1.95 5.86 10.95
C GLY A 99 1.06 6.91 10.30
N LEU A 100 1.28 7.23 9.02
CA LEU A 100 0.41 8.15 8.28
C LEU A 100 -1.03 7.64 8.19
N THR A 101 -1.21 6.34 7.94
CA THR A 101 -2.54 5.74 7.84
C THR A 101 -3.26 5.70 9.18
N PHE A 102 -2.55 5.35 10.25
CA PHE A 102 -3.07 5.35 11.61
C PHE A 102 -3.53 6.75 12.02
N LEU A 103 -2.73 7.78 11.78
CA LEU A 103 -3.09 9.18 12.10
C LEU A 103 -4.34 9.65 11.36
N VAL A 104 -4.51 9.26 10.09
CA VAL A 104 -5.72 9.57 9.32
C VAL A 104 -6.93 8.78 9.84
N SER A 105 -6.73 7.50 10.20
CA SER A 105 -7.78 6.59 10.63
C SER A 105 -8.35 6.92 12.01
N VAL A 106 -7.53 7.39 12.97
CA VAL A 106 -7.96 7.74 14.34
C VAL A 106 -9.03 8.85 14.37
N LYS A 107 -9.18 9.63 13.30
CA LYS A 107 -10.26 10.62 13.16
C LYS A 107 -11.62 10.01 12.79
N SER A 108 -11.68 8.73 12.41
CA SER A 108 -12.86 8.07 11.84
C SER A 108 -13.24 6.81 12.64
N SER A 109 -14.15 6.99 13.62
CA SER A 109 -15.07 6.01 14.24
C SER A 109 -14.53 4.82 15.10
N LYS A 110 -15.45 4.29 15.93
CA LYS A 110 -15.26 3.32 17.04
C LYS A 110 -15.03 1.86 16.60
N ASN A 111 -15.22 1.52 15.33
CA ASN A 111 -15.08 0.15 14.80
C ASN A 111 -13.70 -0.11 14.16
N LEU A 112 -12.65 0.40 14.81
CA LEU A 112 -11.27 0.43 14.30
C LEU A 112 -10.69 -0.96 13.99
N MET A 113 -11.24 -2.06 14.52
CA MET A 113 -10.58 -3.37 14.51
C MET A 113 -10.74 -4.17 13.22
N ILE A 114 -11.85 -4.04 12.47
CA ILE A 114 -12.13 -4.95 11.36
C ILE A 114 -11.26 -4.58 10.14
N GLY A 115 -11.23 -3.31 9.72
CA GLY A 115 -10.40 -2.90 8.56
C GLY A 115 -8.91 -2.62 8.88
N SER A 116 -8.55 -2.36 10.15
CA SER A 116 -7.17 -1.98 10.47
C SER A 116 -6.17 -3.13 10.41
N LEU A 117 -6.62 -4.37 10.65
CA LEU A 117 -5.76 -5.55 10.60
C LEU A 117 -5.34 -5.89 9.18
N GLU A 118 -6.28 -5.89 8.23
CA GLU A 118 -6.00 -6.09 6.80
C GLU A 118 -4.94 -5.09 6.31
N VAL A 119 -5.18 -3.79 6.56
CA VAL A 119 -4.28 -2.72 6.11
C VAL A 119 -2.91 -2.81 6.78
N THR A 120 -2.87 -3.13 8.08
CA THR A 120 -1.60 -3.31 8.80
C THR A 120 -0.79 -4.47 8.23
N ILE A 121 -1.42 -5.62 8.02
CA ILE A 121 -0.77 -6.81 7.46
C ILE A 121 -0.32 -6.56 6.02
N GLN A 122 -1.16 -5.92 5.22
CA GLN A 122 -0.82 -5.50 3.86
C GLN A 122 0.42 -4.60 3.85
N MET A 123 0.51 -3.61 4.74
CA MET A 123 1.66 -2.70 4.84
C MET A 123 2.94 -3.38 5.30
N ILE A 124 2.86 -4.35 6.23
CA ILE A 124 4.02 -5.14 6.66
C ILE A 124 4.56 -5.94 5.46
N ILE A 125 3.68 -6.70 4.79
CA ILE A 125 4.04 -7.54 3.65
C ILE A 125 4.60 -6.69 2.51
N PHE A 126 3.91 -5.60 2.17
CA PHE A 126 4.36 -4.63 1.18
C PHE A 126 5.76 -4.11 1.49
N SER A 127 5.96 -3.59 2.69
CA SER A 127 7.22 -2.93 3.07
C SER A 127 8.39 -3.90 3.04
N TRP A 128 8.17 -5.13 3.47
CA TRP A 128 9.16 -6.19 3.45
C TRP A 128 9.50 -6.64 2.03
N LEU A 129 8.50 -6.99 1.21
CA LEU A 129 8.70 -7.45 -0.17
C LEU A 129 9.36 -6.37 -1.04
N PHE A 130 8.83 -5.15 -0.98
CA PHE A 130 9.35 -4.03 -1.74
C PHE A 130 10.82 -3.76 -1.37
N PHE A 131 11.13 -3.72 -0.07
CA PHE A 131 12.49 -3.46 0.38
C PHE A 131 13.47 -4.53 -0.08
N ILE A 132 13.12 -5.81 -0.01
CA ILE A 132 13.97 -6.90 -0.50
C ILE A 132 14.25 -6.75 -1.99
N TRP A 133 13.20 -6.50 -2.78
CA TRP A 133 13.33 -6.36 -4.24
C TRP A 133 14.15 -5.12 -4.61
N GLU A 134 13.83 -3.97 -4.02
CA GLU A 134 14.51 -2.72 -4.32
C GLU A 134 15.97 -2.74 -3.89
N ARG A 135 16.28 -3.35 -2.73
CA ARG A 135 17.67 -3.48 -2.26
C ARG A 135 18.52 -4.38 -3.16
N LYS A 136 17.93 -5.45 -3.73
CA LYS A 136 18.61 -6.26 -4.75
C LYS A 136 18.89 -5.42 -6.00
N ALA A 137 17.89 -4.66 -6.48
CA ALA A 137 18.07 -3.78 -7.65
C ALA A 137 19.11 -2.66 -7.40
N TYR A 138 19.17 -2.13 -6.18
CA TYR A 138 20.14 -1.10 -5.80
C TYR A 138 21.60 -1.60 -5.86
N LYS A 139 21.86 -2.84 -5.41
CA LYS A 139 23.19 -3.47 -5.43
C LYS A 139 23.69 -3.85 -6.83
N ILE A 140 22.79 -4.02 -7.80
CA ILE A 140 23.17 -4.36 -9.18
C ILE A 140 23.58 -3.10 -9.95
N ASN A 141 23.05 -1.94 -9.59
CA ASN A 141 23.20 -0.69 -10.33
C ASN A 141 24.21 0.29 -9.70
N ASN A 142 24.85 -0.06 -8.58
CA ASN A 142 25.92 0.70 -7.92
C ASN A 142 27.03 -0.27 -7.51
#